data_AF-A0A1S9RZ15-F1
#
_entry.id   AF-A0A1S9RZ15-F1
#
_cell.length_a   1.000
_cell.length_b   1.000
_cell.length_c   1.000
_cell.angle_alpha   90.00
_cell.angle_beta   90.00
_cell.angle_gamma   90.00
#
_symmetry.space_group_name_H-M   'P 1'
#
loop_
_entity.id
_entity.type
_entity.pdbx_description
1 polymer ?
#
loop_
_entity_poly.entity_id
_entity_poly.type
_entity_poly.pdbx_seq_one_letter_code
_entity_poly.pdbx_strand_id
1 'polypeptide(L)'
;MSSPSPYLRRSLLSILIEVLPSLSQNENSFLPLINDLWNSVASRVIFPSSLAGDSSSSSLVNRSPAESRGSIDQPGNNTFQEETFVITMACQAIEAMCKGAGDFMASRVETEFPRWQRLYQRVWTQVRHDAEAANERRARQQMKANVTPTAKYTTMQIAGAASEGMFALTPSLAMSGTAPGSRTFTPHHSLWRALISLFTTILSRVRLPLETGDQICEILGAWIALFIGPEYYFQPSERAALLASDDVSRGMLESVANAIRAMETWNPDLTWFIMASHRAKPSASRVSEMIDVIEVFGESLQYAVVAF
;
A
#
# COMPACT_ATOMS: atom_id res chain seq x y z
N MET A 1 5.51 -11.78 23.64
CA MET A 1 4.51 -11.46 22.60
C MET A 1 3.14 -12.13 22.78
N SER A 2 2.93 -12.98 23.79
CA SER A 2 1.66 -13.64 24.13
C SER A 2 0.70 -12.81 25.00
N SER A 3 1.06 -11.56 25.32
CA SER A 3 0.22 -10.70 26.18
C SER A 3 -1.12 -10.39 25.50
N PRO A 4 -2.26 -10.54 26.21
CA PRO A 4 -3.57 -10.18 25.69
C PRO A 4 -3.71 -8.67 25.46
N SER A 5 -2.89 -7.86 26.13
CA SER A 5 -2.91 -6.40 26.00
C SER A 5 -2.27 -5.93 24.67
N PRO A 6 -3.04 -5.26 23.80
CA PRO A 6 -2.51 -4.69 22.56
C PRO A 6 -1.50 -3.55 22.76
N TYR A 7 -1.65 -2.71 23.79
CA TYR A 7 -0.64 -1.73 24.20
C TYR A 7 0.72 -2.37 24.50
N LEU A 8 0.75 -3.44 25.31
CA LEU A 8 1.99 -4.15 25.64
C LEU A 8 2.63 -4.79 24.39
N ARG A 9 1.81 -5.31 23.46
CA ARG A 9 2.30 -5.84 22.19
C ARG A 9 2.98 -4.76 21.35
N ARG A 10 2.37 -3.57 21.27
CA ARG A 10 2.93 -2.43 20.55
C ARG A 10 4.28 -1.99 21.15
N SER A 11 4.36 -1.82 22.47
CA SER A 11 5.60 -1.41 23.12
C SER A 11 6.72 -2.42 22.91
N LEU A 12 6.42 -3.72 23.00
CA LEU A 12 7.40 -4.77 22.75
C LEU A 12 7.90 -4.75 21.30
N LEU A 13 6.98 -4.65 20.32
CA LEU A 13 7.37 -4.53 18.91
C LEU A 13 8.21 -3.28 18.63
N SER A 14 7.88 -2.14 19.25
CA SER A 14 8.65 -0.90 19.12
C SER A 14 10.08 -1.07 19.60
N ILE A 15 10.26 -1.63 20.81
CA ILE A 15 11.59 -1.91 21.37
C ILE A 15 12.36 -2.86 20.45
N LEU A 16 11.69 -3.89 19.93
CA LEU A 16 12.29 -4.85 19.02
C LEU A 16 12.77 -4.19 17.72
N ILE A 17 11.98 -3.29 17.13
CA ILE A 17 12.39 -2.52 15.94
C ILE A 17 13.65 -1.69 16.22
N GLU A 18 13.75 -1.08 17.40
CA GLU A 18 14.91 -0.26 17.79
C GLU A 18 16.18 -1.09 18.07
N VAL A 19 16.02 -2.28 18.65
CA VAL A 19 17.14 -3.09 19.14
C VAL A 19 17.67 -4.05 18.06
N LEU A 20 16.83 -4.56 17.16
CA LEU A 20 17.24 -5.51 16.11
C LEU A 20 18.44 -5.03 15.26
N PRO A 21 18.53 -3.77 14.79
CA PRO A 21 19.68 -3.30 14.01
C PRO A 21 21.01 -3.31 14.79
N SER A 22 20.96 -3.13 16.11
CA SER A 22 22.17 -3.21 16.95
C SER A 22 22.58 -4.67 17.16
N LEU A 23 21.61 -5.56 17.34
CA LEU A 23 21.85 -7.00 17.51
C LEU A 23 22.31 -7.67 16.21
N SER A 24 21.92 -7.17 15.04
CA SER A 24 22.33 -7.75 13.76
C SER A 24 23.83 -7.65 13.49
N GLN A 25 24.59 -6.86 14.26
CA GLN A 25 26.05 -6.83 14.18
C GLN A 25 26.70 -8.14 14.68
N ASN A 26 25.97 -8.95 15.46
CA ASN A 26 26.48 -10.21 15.99
C ASN A 26 25.64 -11.39 15.48
N GLU A 27 26.02 -11.91 14.31
CA GLU A 27 25.26 -12.96 13.61
C GLU A 27 25.02 -14.21 14.47
N ASN A 28 26.01 -14.61 15.29
CA ASN A 28 25.95 -15.82 16.10
C ASN A 28 24.85 -15.79 17.18
N SER A 29 24.48 -14.61 17.67
CA SER A 29 23.38 -14.46 18.63
C SER A 29 22.08 -14.01 17.95
N PHE A 30 22.18 -13.35 16.80
CA PHE A 30 21.04 -12.79 16.08
C PHE A 30 20.18 -13.83 15.37
N LEU A 31 20.79 -14.81 14.68
CA LEU A 31 20.02 -15.81 13.93
C LEU A 31 19.20 -16.75 14.84
N PRO A 32 19.73 -17.24 15.98
CA PRO A 32 18.93 -17.98 16.95
C PRO A 32 17.74 -17.15 17.48
N LEU A 33 17.98 -15.86 17.80
CA LEU A 33 16.93 -14.96 18.25
C LEU A 33 15.81 -14.81 17.20
N ILE A 34 16.17 -14.72 15.92
CA ILE A 34 15.18 -14.70 14.83
C ILE A 34 14.31 -15.96 14.84
N ASN A 35 14.90 -17.14 15.06
CA ASN A 35 14.14 -18.40 15.11
C ASN A 35 13.08 -18.38 16.20
N ASP A 36 13.45 -17.88 17.38
CA ASP A 36 12.56 -17.82 18.54
C ASP A 36 11.44 -16.80 18.36
N LEU A 37 11.75 -15.67 17.72
CA LEU A 37 10.81 -14.55 17.58
C LEU A 37 9.93 -14.65 16.33
N TRP A 38 10.42 -15.29 15.27
CA TRP A 38 9.79 -15.29 13.94
C TRP A 38 8.31 -15.63 13.99
N ASN A 39 7.95 -16.83 14.46
CA ASN A 39 6.57 -17.30 14.48
C ASN A 39 5.66 -16.35 15.28
N SER A 40 6.22 -15.75 16.33
CA SER A 40 5.47 -14.82 17.18
C SER A 40 5.29 -13.44 16.56
N VAL A 41 6.16 -12.98 15.67
CA VAL A 41 6.04 -11.71 14.96
C VAL A 41 5.22 -11.90 13.68
N ALA A 42 5.53 -12.93 12.89
CA ALA A 42 4.85 -13.26 11.64
C ALA A 42 3.36 -13.51 11.86
N SER A 43 2.96 -14.23 12.92
CA SER A 43 1.55 -14.46 13.28
C SER A 43 0.76 -13.19 13.62
N ARG A 44 1.41 -12.02 13.73
CA ARG A 44 0.73 -10.73 13.95
C ARG A 44 0.38 -10.00 12.66
N VAL A 45 0.95 -10.38 11.52
CA VAL A 45 0.59 -9.85 10.20
C VAL A 45 -0.66 -10.59 9.69
N ILE A 46 -1.78 -10.40 10.38
CA ILE A 46 -3.05 -11.06 10.09
C ILE A 46 -4.11 -10.04 9.69
N PHE A 47 -5.23 -10.53 9.15
CA PHE A 47 -6.40 -9.70 8.91
C PHE A 47 -6.88 -9.09 10.23
N PRO A 48 -7.12 -7.78 10.30
CA PRO A 48 -7.81 -7.21 11.45
C PRO A 48 -9.19 -7.83 11.54
N SER A 49 -9.62 -8.17 12.76
CA SER A 49 -10.80 -8.98 13.01
C SER A 49 -12.09 -8.31 12.49
N SER A 50 -12.08 -6.98 12.34
CA SER A 50 -13.17 -6.20 11.74
C SER A 50 -13.29 -6.35 10.22
N LEU A 51 -12.19 -6.62 9.49
CA LEU A 51 -12.20 -6.86 8.04
C LEU A 51 -12.71 -8.26 7.67
N ALA A 52 -12.89 -9.14 8.67
CA ALA A 52 -13.49 -10.45 8.50
C ALA A 52 -15.03 -10.40 8.56
N GLY A 53 -15.62 -9.27 8.98
CA GLY A 53 -17.06 -9.13 9.24
C GLY A 53 -17.97 -9.12 8.02
N ASP A 54 -17.46 -8.87 6.81
CA ASP A 54 -18.29 -8.74 5.61
C ASP A 54 -18.60 -10.08 4.91
N SER A 55 -18.29 -11.22 5.53
CA SER A 55 -18.55 -12.55 4.94
C SER A 55 -19.30 -13.53 5.85
N SER A 56 -20.03 -13.04 6.86
CA SER A 56 -20.90 -13.91 7.68
C SER A 56 -22.20 -13.23 8.06
N SER A 57 -23.00 -12.91 7.06
CA SER A 57 -24.40 -12.49 7.19
C SER A 57 -25.30 -13.71 7.40
N SER A 58 -25.26 -14.35 8.56
CA SER A 58 -26.31 -15.31 8.95
C SER A 58 -26.40 -15.48 10.47
N SER A 59 -26.83 -14.44 11.16
CA SER A 59 -27.49 -14.61 12.45
C SER A 59 -28.56 -13.55 12.61
N LEU A 60 -29.74 -13.89 12.09
CA LEU A 60 -31.00 -13.25 12.43
C LEU A 60 -31.20 -13.43 13.95
N VAL A 61 -30.92 -12.40 14.75
CA VAL A 61 -31.37 -12.33 16.13
C VAL A 61 -32.23 -11.09 16.30
N ASN A 62 -33.53 -11.39 16.28
CA ASN A 62 -34.64 -10.60 16.78
C ASN A 62 -34.25 -9.74 17.99
N ARG A 63 -34.39 -8.41 17.89
CA ARG A 63 -34.38 -7.54 19.07
C ARG A 63 -35.45 -6.47 18.99
N SER A 64 -36.41 -6.59 19.91
CA SER A 64 -37.56 -5.71 20.11
C SER A 64 -37.17 -4.23 20.36
N PRO A 65 -38.07 -3.27 20.09
CA PRO A 65 -37.80 -1.86 20.25
C PRO A 65 -38.23 -1.36 21.63
N ALA A 66 -37.29 -1.00 22.49
CA ALA A 66 -37.51 -0.02 23.55
C ALA A 66 -36.17 0.48 24.11
N GLU A 67 -36.15 1.77 24.46
CA GLU A 67 -35.18 2.47 25.30
C GLU A 67 -33.96 3.10 24.62
N SER A 68 -34.22 4.29 24.08
CA SER A 68 -33.27 5.39 23.95
C SER A 68 -32.75 5.85 25.32
N ARG A 69 -31.42 5.82 25.54
CA ARG A 69 -30.65 6.81 26.32
C ARG A 69 -29.16 6.44 26.38
N GLY A 70 -28.30 7.36 25.93
CA GLY A 70 -26.87 7.39 26.27
C GLY A 70 -25.93 7.21 25.08
N SER A 71 -25.46 8.32 24.52
CA SER A 71 -24.24 8.38 23.72
C SER A 71 -23.05 7.99 24.61
N ILE A 72 -22.54 6.77 24.45
CA ILE A 72 -21.32 6.27 25.09
C ILE A 72 -20.43 5.71 23.96
N ASP A 73 -19.18 6.14 23.98
CA ASP A 73 -18.10 5.83 23.04
C ASP A 73 -18.16 4.42 22.43
N GLN A 74 -18.06 4.39 21.10
CA GLN A 74 -18.14 3.18 20.27
C GLN A 74 -16.88 2.31 20.49
N PRO A 75 -16.96 1.19 21.26
CA PRO A 75 -15.77 0.44 21.69
C PRO A 75 -15.08 -0.35 20.57
N GLY A 76 -15.67 -0.43 19.37
CA GLY A 76 -15.12 -1.15 18.21
C GLY A 76 -14.13 -0.35 17.35
N ASN A 77 -14.12 0.98 17.41
CA ASN A 77 -13.20 1.79 16.58
C ASN A 77 -11.77 1.78 17.15
N ASN A 78 -11.64 1.79 18.48
CA ASN A 78 -10.36 1.79 19.16
C ASN A 78 -9.63 0.45 18.99
N THR A 79 -10.34 -0.68 19.02
CA THR A 79 -9.75 -2.02 18.82
C THR A 79 -9.21 -2.20 17.41
N PHE A 80 -9.94 -1.73 16.39
CA PHE A 80 -9.50 -1.80 15.00
C PHE A 80 -8.25 -0.96 14.73
N GLN A 81 -8.21 0.27 15.27
CA GLN A 81 -7.03 1.11 15.18
C GLN A 81 -5.84 0.44 15.87
N GLU A 82 -6.05 -0.15 17.05
CA GLU A 82 -5.00 -0.81 17.80
C GLU A 82 -4.46 -2.07 17.10
N GLU A 83 -5.34 -2.91 16.54
CA GLU A 83 -4.96 -4.04 15.69
C GLU A 83 -4.14 -3.57 14.47
N THR A 84 -4.57 -2.50 13.81
CA THR A 84 -3.87 -1.91 12.67
C THR A 84 -2.46 -1.44 13.04
N PHE A 85 -2.31 -0.81 14.20
CA PHE A 85 -1.02 -0.40 14.71
C PHE A 85 -0.13 -1.62 15.01
N VAL A 86 -0.66 -2.66 15.62
CA VAL A 86 0.10 -3.90 15.90
C VAL A 86 0.59 -4.54 14.60
N ILE A 87 -0.27 -4.63 13.57
CA ILE A 87 0.11 -5.19 12.26
C ILE A 87 1.20 -4.33 11.60
N THR A 88 1.07 -3.00 11.65
CA THR A 88 2.06 -2.06 11.09
C THR A 88 3.42 -2.22 11.77
N MET A 89 3.44 -2.30 13.11
CA MET A 89 4.66 -2.54 13.87
C MET A 89 5.25 -3.93 13.60
N ALA A 90 4.41 -4.95 13.41
CA ALA A 90 4.88 -6.28 13.04
C ALA A 90 5.56 -6.28 11.66
N CYS A 91 5.01 -5.56 10.67
CA CYS A 91 5.64 -5.39 9.36
C CYS A 91 7.02 -4.72 9.49
N GLN A 92 7.12 -3.64 10.27
CA GLN A 92 8.39 -2.95 10.51
C GLN A 92 9.41 -3.80 11.26
N ALA A 93 8.96 -4.62 12.22
CA ALA A 93 9.81 -5.58 12.90
C ALA A 93 10.39 -6.61 11.92
N ILE A 94 9.55 -7.17 11.04
CA ILE A 94 9.99 -8.11 10.00
C ILE A 94 10.96 -7.42 9.02
N GLU A 95 10.71 -6.17 8.63
CA GLU A 95 11.67 -5.40 7.83
C GLU A 95 13.05 -5.30 8.49
N ALA A 96 13.09 -5.02 9.80
CA ALA A 96 14.34 -4.96 10.55
C ALA A 96 15.03 -6.34 10.58
N MET A 97 14.27 -7.42 10.74
CA MET A 97 14.79 -8.79 10.67
C MET A 97 15.36 -9.10 9.27
N CYS A 98 14.66 -8.76 8.19
CA CYS A 98 15.14 -8.92 6.81
C CYS A 98 16.38 -8.08 6.52
N LYS A 99 16.46 -6.84 7.02
CA LYS A 99 17.64 -5.98 6.86
C LYS A 99 18.87 -6.56 7.57
N GLY A 100 18.68 -7.16 8.74
CA GLY A 100 19.78 -7.73 9.53
C GLY A 100 20.21 -9.14 9.08
N ALA A 101 19.26 -9.99 8.69
CA ALA A 101 19.52 -11.41 8.43
C ALA A 101 19.56 -11.78 6.94
N GLY A 102 19.08 -10.89 6.06
CA GLY A 102 19.07 -11.08 4.61
C GLY A 102 18.46 -12.42 4.20
N ASP A 103 19.25 -13.22 3.48
CA ASP A 103 18.86 -14.50 2.88
C ASP A 103 18.41 -15.56 3.89
N PHE A 104 18.79 -15.45 5.16
CA PHE A 104 18.26 -16.34 6.20
C PHE A 104 16.73 -16.26 6.33
N MET A 105 16.13 -15.16 5.87
CA MET A 105 14.69 -14.94 5.88
C MET A 105 13.97 -15.53 4.66
N ALA A 106 14.67 -16.06 3.65
CA ALA A 106 14.08 -16.49 2.37
C ALA A 106 12.93 -17.48 2.53
N SER A 107 13.20 -18.65 3.12
CA SER A 107 12.18 -19.70 3.31
C SER A 107 11.04 -19.25 4.22
N ARG A 108 11.36 -18.44 5.24
CA ARG A 108 10.37 -17.86 6.17
C ARG A 108 9.40 -16.94 5.44
N VAL A 109 9.93 -16.03 4.63
CA VAL A 109 9.12 -15.12 3.82
C VAL A 109 8.28 -15.90 2.82
N GLU A 110 8.86 -16.89 2.12
CA GLU A 110 8.15 -17.73 1.17
C GLU A 110 6.93 -18.40 1.79
N THR A 111 7.06 -18.95 3.01
CA THR A 111 5.94 -19.61 3.70
C THR A 111 4.81 -18.66 4.08
N GLU A 112 5.11 -17.41 4.45
CA GLU A 112 4.11 -16.45 4.93
C GLU A 112 3.56 -15.55 3.80
N PHE A 113 4.29 -15.42 2.69
CA PHE A 113 3.96 -14.51 1.61
C PHE A 113 2.54 -14.69 1.05
N PRO A 114 2.03 -15.91 0.78
CA PRO A 114 0.65 -16.08 0.32
C PRO A 114 -0.40 -15.52 1.29
N ARG A 115 -0.10 -15.50 2.59
CA ARG A 115 -1.00 -14.89 3.59
C ARG A 115 -0.95 -13.37 3.51
N TRP A 116 0.24 -12.80 3.42
CA TRP A 116 0.44 -11.36 3.31
C TRP A 116 -0.09 -10.79 1.99
N GLN A 117 0.01 -11.54 0.90
CA GLN A 117 -0.55 -11.18 -0.40
C GLN A 117 -2.08 -11.07 -0.36
N ARG A 118 -2.78 -12.04 0.26
CA ARG A 118 -4.25 -11.97 0.42
C ARG A 118 -4.65 -10.76 1.28
N LEU A 119 -3.87 -10.47 2.33
CA LEU A 119 -4.07 -9.27 3.14
C LEU A 119 -3.88 -8.01 2.30
N TYR A 120 -2.80 -7.94 1.53
CA TYR A 120 -2.52 -6.84 0.62
C TYR A 120 -3.67 -6.61 -0.36
N GLN A 121 -4.14 -7.66 -1.05
CA GLN A 121 -5.21 -7.56 -2.04
C GLN A 121 -6.49 -6.94 -1.44
N ARG A 122 -6.91 -7.39 -0.25
CA ARG A 122 -8.10 -6.85 0.42
C ARG A 122 -7.94 -5.39 0.85
N VAL A 123 -6.75 -5.02 1.31
CA VAL A 123 -6.49 -3.63 1.69
C VAL A 123 -6.35 -2.74 0.44
N TRP A 124 -5.76 -3.28 -0.62
CA TRP A 124 -5.52 -2.59 -1.88
C TRP A 124 -6.81 -2.23 -2.61
N THR A 125 -7.82 -3.09 -2.61
CA THR A 125 -9.14 -2.77 -3.21
C THR A 125 -9.76 -1.54 -2.56
N GLN A 126 -9.72 -1.45 -1.23
CA GLN A 126 -10.22 -0.29 -0.51
C GLN A 126 -9.39 0.97 -0.79
N VAL A 127 -8.06 0.86 -0.74
CA VAL A 127 -7.14 1.99 -0.99
C VAL A 127 -7.31 2.50 -2.43
N ARG A 128 -7.47 1.61 -3.40
CA ARG A 128 -7.73 1.96 -4.80
C ARG A 128 -9.05 2.69 -4.95
N HIS A 129 -10.13 2.19 -4.35
CA HIS A 129 -11.43 2.86 -4.38
C HIS A 129 -11.38 4.26 -3.74
N ASP A 130 -10.74 4.36 -2.57
CA ASP A 130 -10.54 5.63 -1.89
C ASP A 130 -9.72 6.61 -2.74
N ALA A 131 -8.72 6.10 -3.47
CA ALA A 131 -7.87 6.89 -4.36
C ALA A 131 -8.62 7.41 -5.59
N GLU A 132 -9.40 6.55 -6.24
CA GLU A 132 -10.23 6.92 -7.39
C GLU A 132 -11.27 7.97 -6.98
N ALA A 133 -11.95 7.77 -5.85
CA ALA A 133 -12.90 8.75 -5.31
C ALA A 133 -12.24 10.08 -4.92
N ALA A 134 -11.00 10.06 -4.43
CA ALA A 134 -10.25 11.28 -4.14
C ALA A 134 -9.84 12.01 -5.43
N ASN A 135 -9.45 11.28 -6.47
CA ASN A 135 -9.10 11.84 -7.77
C ASN A 135 -10.32 12.47 -8.47
N GLU A 136 -11.49 11.81 -8.42
CA GLU A 136 -12.73 12.34 -8.99
C GLU A 136 -13.16 13.65 -8.29
N ARG A 137 -13.04 13.69 -6.95
CA ARG A 137 -13.31 14.91 -6.16
C ARG A 137 -12.45 16.09 -6.62
N ARG A 138 -11.17 15.85 -6.93
CA ARG A 138 -10.26 16.88 -7.47
C ARG A 138 -10.64 17.32 -8.88
N ALA A 139 -10.94 16.39 -9.78
CA ALA A 139 -11.36 16.70 -11.13
C ALA A 139 -12.62 17.61 -11.13
N ARG A 140 -13.60 17.28 -10.27
CA ARG A 140 -14.81 18.10 -10.09
C ARG A 140 -14.51 19.48 -9.49
N GLN A 141 -13.53 19.61 -8.61
CA GLN A 141 -13.10 20.91 -8.05
C GLN A 141 -12.40 21.78 -9.09
N GLN A 142 -11.53 21.21 -9.92
CA GLN A 142 -10.86 21.93 -11.01
C GLN A 142 -11.87 22.41 -12.06
N MET A 143 -12.88 21.60 -12.40
CA MET A 143 -13.96 22.00 -13.29
C MET A 143 -14.81 23.17 -12.73
N LYS A 144 -15.06 23.21 -11.41
CA LYS A 144 -15.79 24.32 -10.78
C LYS A 144 -14.98 25.62 -10.70
N ALA A 145 -13.66 25.52 -10.49
CA ALA A 145 -12.78 26.69 -10.45
C ALA A 145 -12.70 27.42 -11.81
N ASN A 146 -12.74 26.67 -12.91
CA ASN A 146 -12.70 27.24 -14.26
C ASN A 146 -14.02 27.92 -14.73
N VAL A 147 -15.11 27.82 -13.95
CA VAL A 147 -16.45 28.34 -14.32
C VAL A 147 -16.78 29.67 -13.63
N THR A 148 -15.80 30.37 -13.02
CA THR A 148 -16.03 31.73 -12.48
C THR A 148 -15.45 32.80 -13.43
N PRO A 149 -16.23 33.37 -14.37
CA PRO A 149 -15.75 34.43 -15.25
C PRO A 149 -15.84 35.77 -14.51
N THR A 150 -14.79 36.16 -13.80
CA THR A 150 -14.68 37.56 -13.38
C THR A 150 -13.83 38.31 -14.40
N ALA A 151 -14.53 38.94 -15.34
CA ALA A 151 -13.97 39.91 -16.27
C ALA A 151 -13.19 41.00 -15.51
N LYS A 152 -11.93 41.19 -15.88
CA LYS A 152 -11.21 42.48 -15.85
C LYS A 152 -9.89 42.37 -16.64
N TYR A 153 -9.98 42.79 -17.89
CA TYR A 153 -8.98 43.44 -18.75
C TYR A 153 -7.50 43.45 -18.31
N THR A 154 -6.62 42.85 -19.13
CA THR A 154 -5.51 43.54 -19.86
C THR A 154 -4.29 42.63 -20.05
N THR A 155 -3.76 42.67 -21.29
CA THR A 155 -2.51 42.10 -21.82
C THR A 155 -2.57 40.65 -22.31
N MET A 156 -2.70 40.53 -23.63
CA MET A 156 -2.27 39.35 -24.37
C MET A 156 -0.77 39.12 -24.15
N GLN A 157 -0.42 38.10 -23.37
CA GLN A 157 0.83 37.39 -23.53
C GLN A 157 0.53 36.07 -24.23
N ILE A 158 1.20 35.87 -25.34
CA ILE A 158 1.33 34.58 -26.02
C ILE A 158 2.04 33.67 -25.00
N ALA A 159 1.28 32.85 -24.29
CA ALA A 159 1.81 31.80 -23.43
C ALA A 159 2.29 30.67 -24.33
N GLY A 160 3.55 30.78 -24.75
CA GLY A 160 4.32 29.67 -25.26
C GLY A 160 4.40 28.54 -24.22
N ALA A 161 4.51 27.34 -24.75
CA ALA A 161 4.78 26.08 -24.07
C ALA A 161 5.62 26.21 -22.77
N ALA A 162 4.95 26.02 -21.63
CA ALA A 162 5.52 25.63 -20.33
C ALA A 162 4.30 25.31 -19.43
N SER A 163 3.89 24.06 -19.23
CA SER A 163 4.53 23.10 -18.34
C SER A 163 3.83 21.74 -18.53
N GLU A 164 4.36 20.89 -19.41
CA GLU A 164 3.92 19.49 -19.57
C GLU A 164 4.43 18.55 -18.45
N GLY A 165 5.23 19.05 -17.50
CA GLY A 165 5.97 18.24 -16.52
C GLY A 165 5.47 18.28 -15.08
N MET A 166 4.16 18.46 -14.84
CA MET A 166 3.62 18.26 -13.50
C MET A 166 2.98 16.87 -13.46
N PHE A 167 3.74 15.88 -12.99
CA PHE A 167 3.15 14.61 -12.57
C PHE A 167 1.96 14.91 -11.67
N ALA A 168 0.80 14.36 -11.99
CA ALA A 168 -0.36 14.41 -11.11
C ALA A 168 -0.10 13.51 -9.90
N LEU A 169 0.89 13.87 -9.07
CA LEU A 169 1.11 13.26 -7.79
C LEU A 169 -0.21 13.42 -7.04
N THR A 170 -0.72 12.33 -6.48
CA THR A 170 -1.81 12.40 -5.50
C THR A 170 -1.20 12.45 -4.11
N PRO A 171 -0.71 13.63 -3.63
CA PRO A 171 0.05 13.72 -2.38
C PRO A 171 -0.78 13.35 -1.15
N SER A 172 -2.12 13.45 -1.25
CA SER A 172 -3.06 13.10 -0.18
C SER A 172 -3.08 11.61 0.16
N LEU A 173 -2.47 10.77 -0.68
CA LEU A 173 -2.37 9.31 -0.53
C LEU A 173 -0.91 8.83 -0.63
N ALA A 174 0.01 9.79 -0.58
CA ALA A 174 1.44 9.54 -0.62
C ALA A 174 1.89 8.78 0.64
N MET A 175 3.05 8.11 0.54
CA MET A 175 3.66 7.38 1.65
C MET A 175 4.14 8.27 2.82
N SER A 176 3.94 9.58 2.77
CA SER A 176 4.45 10.53 3.76
C SER A 176 3.61 10.53 5.04
N GLY A 177 4.21 10.07 6.13
CA GLY A 177 3.62 10.01 7.47
C GLY A 177 4.35 10.87 8.52
N THR A 178 5.19 11.82 8.12
CA THR A 178 6.11 12.50 9.04
C THR A 178 5.79 13.97 9.33
N ALA A 179 4.73 14.54 8.74
CA ALA A 179 4.30 15.89 9.10
C ALA A 179 3.42 15.86 10.37
N PRO A 180 3.84 16.52 11.48
CA PRO A 180 3.01 16.64 12.68
C PRO A 180 1.75 17.43 12.31
N GLY A 181 0.59 16.74 12.29
CA GLY A 181 -0.70 17.31 11.89
C GLY A 181 -1.30 16.71 10.62
N SER A 182 -0.57 15.89 9.86
CA SER A 182 -1.16 15.10 8.78
C SER A 182 -2.00 13.98 9.39
N ARG A 183 -3.33 14.09 9.31
CA ARG A 183 -4.25 13.03 9.73
C ARG A 183 -3.85 11.77 8.98
N THR A 184 -3.30 10.79 9.70
CA THR A 184 -3.06 9.46 9.14
C THR A 184 -4.34 9.02 8.46
N PHE A 185 -4.20 8.74 7.16
CA PHE A 185 -5.29 8.24 6.33
C PHE A 185 -5.96 7.02 6.98
N THR A 186 -7.13 6.62 6.48
CA THR A 186 -7.90 5.45 6.94
C THR A 186 -6.98 4.27 7.33
N PRO A 187 -7.32 3.49 8.37
CA PRO A 187 -6.46 2.39 8.83
C PRO A 187 -6.00 1.43 7.72
N HIS A 188 -6.83 1.20 6.70
CA HIS A 188 -6.46 0.46 5.49
C HIS A 188 -5.19 1.00 4.82
N HIS A 189 -5.08 2.31 4.61
CA HIS A 189 -3.91 2.89 3.97
C HIS A 189 -2.66 2.82 4.84
N SER A 190 -2.79 2.83 6.17
CA SER A 190 -1.63 2.56 7.03
C SER A 190 -1.12 1.13 6.88
N LEU A 191 -2.02 0.14 6.82
CA LEU A 191 -1.66 -1.26 6.56
C LEU A 191 -1.02 -1.43 5.19
N TRP A 192 -1.65 -0.88 4.15
CA TRP A 192 -1.15 -0.93 2.79
C TRP A 192 0.26 -0.35 2.69
N ARG A 193 0.52 0.81 3.30
CA ARG A 193 1.87 1.41 3.33
C ARG A 193 2.89 0.51 4.02
N ALA A 194 2.51 -0.09 5.15
CA ALA A 194 3.40 -1.00 5.88
C ALA A 194 3.75 -2.24 5.03
N LEU A 195 2.78 -2.78 4.28
CA LEU A 195 2.99 -3.93 3.41
C LEU A 195 3.87 -3.60 2.19
N ILE A 196 3.67 -2.45 1.54
CA ILE A 196 4.51 -2.01 0.43
C ILE A 196 5.96 -1.80 0.87
N SER A 197 6.17 -1.19 2.04
CA SER A 197 7.49 -1.01 2.65
C SER A 197 8.15 -2.36 2.96
N LEU A 198 7.38 -3.29 3.51
CA LEU A 198 7.84 -4.66 3.77
C LEU A 198 8.24 -5.37 2.48
N PHE A 199 7.39 -5.37 1.47
CA PHE A 199 7.67 -6.01 0.17
C PHE A 199 8.88 -5.41 -0.53
N THR A 200 9.05 -4.09 -0.49
CA THR A 200 10.24 -3.41 -1.03
C THR A 200 11.51 -3.83 -0.28
N THR A 201 11.43 -3.96 1.05
CA THR A 201 12.56 -4.42 1.87
C THR A 201 12.90 -5.88 1.59
N ILE A 202 11.90 -6.75 1.47
CA ILE A 202 12.11 -8.16 1.15
C ILE A 202 12.77 -8.29 -0.22
N LEU A 203 12.23 -7.63 -1.26
CA LEU A 203 12.75 -7.71 -2.62
C LEU A 203 14.21 -7.24 -2.73
N SER A 204 14.63 -6.30 -1.89
CA SER A 204 15.98 -5.75 -1.89
C SER A 204 16.98 -6.48 -0.99
N ARG A 205 16.52 -7.24 0.02
CA ARG A 205 17.39 -7.82 1.06
C ARG A 205 17.38 -9.35 1.10
N VAL A 206 16.39 -9.99 0.51
CA VAL A 206 16.15 -11.43 0.65
C VAL A 206 16.10 -12.05 -0.74
N ARG A 207 16.85 -13.13 -0.96
CA ARG A 207 16.72 -13.95 -2.17
C ARG A 207 15.45 -14.77 -2.14
N LEU A 208 14.51 -14.43 -3.02
CA LEU A 208 13.22 -15.09 -3.14
C LEU A 208 13.19 -16.15 -4.25
N PRO A 209 12.21 -17.05 -4.25
CA PRO A 209 11.80 -17.77 -5.45
C PRO A 209 11.32 -16.79 -6.54
N LEU A 210 11.53 -17.15 -7.82
CA LEU A 210 11.14 -16.32 -8.97
C LEU A 210 9.66 -15.91 -8.91
N GLU A 211 8.78 -16.89 -8.70
CA GLU A 211 7.33 -16.65 -8.62
C GLU A 211 6.95 -15.62 -7.53
N THR A 212 7.56 -15.72 -6.34
CA THR A 212 7.26 -14.80 -5.23
C THR A 212 7.77 -13.38 -5.53
N GLY A 213 8.99 -13.24 -6.05
CA GLY A 213 9.55 -11.94 -6.37
C GLY A 213 8.83 -11.25 -7.53
N ASP A 214 8.40 -12.02 -8.54
CA ASP A 214 7.65 -11.50 -9.68
C ASP A 214 6.26 -10.98 -9.24
N GLN A 215 5.57 -11.73 -8.36
CA GLN A 215 4.30 -11.28 -7.77
C GLN A 215 4.47 -10.00 -6.92
N ILE A 216 5.60 -9.86 -6.21
CA ILE A 216 5.93 -8.61 -5.50
C ILE A 216 6.14 -7.46 -6.48
N CYS A 217 6.84 -7.69 -7.60
CA CYS A 217 7.04 -6.67 -8.63
C CYS A 217 5.71 -6.18 -9.21
N GLU A 218 4.77 -7.10 -9.51
CA GLU A 218 3.42 -6.75 -9.96
C GLU A 218 2.68 -5.87 -8.93
N ILE A 219 2.74 -6.23 -7.65
CA ILE A 219 2.14 -5.47 -6.55
C ILE A 219 2.71 -4.04 -6.49
N LEU A 220 4.04 -3.90 -6.51
CA LEU A 220 4.71 -2.61 -6.45
C LEU A 220 4.46 -1.77 -7.70
N GLY A 221 4.47 -2.37 -8.88
CA GLY A 221 4.21 -1.70 -10.14
C GLY A 221 2.79 -1.16 -10.25
N ALA A 222 1.78 -1.94 -9.86
CA ALA A 222 0.38 -1.49 -9.84
C ALA A 222 0.17 -0.28 -8.92
N TRP A 223 0.87 -0.26 -7.78
CA TRP A 223 0.89 0.91 -6.89
C TRP A 223 1.51 2.15 -7.57
N ILE A 224 2.72 2.03 -8.10
CA ILE A 224 3.44 3.14 -8.74
C ILE A 224 2.61 3.72 -9.90
N ALA A 225 2.03 2.84 -10.72
CA ALA A 225 1.17 3.23 -11.84
C ALA A 225 -0.10 3.98 -11.40
N LEU A 226 -0.67 3.67 -10.22
CA LEU A 226 -1.90 4.32 -9.75
C LEU A 226 -1.66 5.74 -9.22
N PHE A 227 -0.62 5.95 -8.39
CA PHE A 227 -0.45 7.22 -7.65
C PHE A 227 0.49 8.23 -8.31
N ILE A 228 1.35 7.78 -9.22
CA ILE A 228 2.41 8.59 -9.83
C ILE A 228 2.27 8.53 -11.34
N GLY A 229 1.94 7.35 -11.85
CA GLY A 229 1.79 7.08 -13.26
C GLY A 229 3.02 6.37 -13.85
N PRO A 230 2.84 5.59 -14.92
CA PRO A 230 3.91 4.85 -15.56
C PRO A 230 4.96 5.77 -16.22
N GLU A 231 4.58 7.00 -16.61
CA GLU A 231 5.49 7.95 -17.24
C GLU A 231 6.68 8.32 -16.35
N TYR A 232 6.51 8.26 -15.02
CA TYR A 232 7.59 8.56 -14.07
C TYR A 232 8.76 7.59 -14.23
N TYR A 233 8.48 6.33 -14.57
CA TYR A 233 9.52 5.34 -14.83
C TYR A 233 10.34 5.68 -16.09
N PHE A 234 9.67 6.16 -17.15
CA PHE A 234 10.28 6.42 -18.45
C PHE A 234 11.02 7.77 -18.57
N GLN A 235 11.01 8.60 -17.52
CA GLN A 235 11.65 9.92 -17.53
C GLN A 235 12.79 10.04 -16.48
N PRO A 236 13.96 9.40 -16.71
CA PRO A 236 15.07 9.39 -15.74
C PRO A 236 15.57 10.78 -15.33
N SER A 237 15.60 11.71 -16.28
CA SER A 237 16.09 13.08 -16.06
C SER A 237 15.21 13.86 -15.08
N GLU A 238 13.89 13.70 -15.17
CA GLU A 238 12.93 14.36 -14.28
C GLU A 238 12.93 13.72 -12.88
N ARG A 239 13.12 12.39 -12.79
CA ARG A 239 13.29 11.69 -11.49
C ARG A 239 14.45 12.26 -10.69
N ALA A 240 15.60 12.47 -11.35
CA ALA A 240 16.79 13.02 -10.71
C ALA A 240 16.59 14.48 -10.26
N ALA A 241 15.92 15.29 -11.09
CA ALA A 241 15.60 16.68 -10.75
C ALA A 241 14.62 16.79 -9.56
N LEU A 242 13.58 15.97 -9.52
CA LEU A 242 12.56 15.99 -8.46
C LEU A 242 13.13 15.51 -7.11
N LEU A 243 14.01 14.51 -7.10
CA LEU A 243 14.68 14.04 -5.88
C LEU A 243 15.70 15.05 -5.32
N ALA A 244 16.21 15.95 -6.17
CA ALA A 244 17.13 17.02 -5.76
C ALA A 244 16.39 18.24 -5.15
N SER A 245 15.07 18.32 -5.31
CA SER A 245 14.26 19.39 -4.73
C SER A 245 13.97 19.15 -3.24
N ASP A 246 14.03 20.20 -2.42
CA ASP A 246 13.92 20.12 -0.94
C ASP A 246 12.46 20.11 -0.42
N ASP A 247 11.55 19.53 -1.19
CA ASP A 247 10.11 19.60 -0.90
C ASP A 247 9.61 18.41 -0.05
N VAL A 248 8.48 18.59 0.64
CA VAL A 248 7.79 17.57 1.47
C VAL A 248 7.47 16.29 0.68
N SER A 249 7.36 16.41 -0.64
CA SER A 249 7.17 15.31 -1.60
C SER A 249 8.37 14.35 -1.71
N ARG A 250 9.55 14.73 -1.18
CA ARG A 250 10.82 13.97 -1.27
C ARG A 250 10.73 12.59 -0.65
N GLY A 251 10.13 12.43 0.53
CA GLY A 251 10.05 11.12 1.21
C GLY A 251 9.18 10.10 0.46
N MET A 252 8.10 10.56 -0.19
CA MET A 252 7.31 9.71 -1.09
C MET A 252 8.14 9.29 -2.30
N LEU A 253 8.79 10.27 -2.94
CA LEU A 253 9.56 10.05 -4.15
C LEU A 253 10.75 9.11 -3.90
N GLU A 254 11.37 9.22 -2.73
CA GLU A 254 12.44 8.34 -2.29
C GLU A 254 11.93 6.91 -2.07
N SER A 255 10.76 6.74 -1.43
CA SER A 255 10.15 5.41 -1.26
C SER A 255 9.86 4.74 -2.61
N VAL A 256 9.37 5.51 -3.57
CA VAL A 256 9.08 5.06 -4.94
C VAL A 256 10.38 4.74 -5.68
N ALA A 257 11.39 5.60 -5.58
CA ALA A 257 12.68 5.37 -6.19
C ALA A 257 13.35 4.11 -5.63
N ASN A 258 13.21 3.86 -4.32
CA ASN A 258 13.69 2.65 -3.67
C ASN A 258 12.92 1.40 -4.16
N ALA A 259 11.60 1.49 -4.33
CA ALA A 259 10.80 0.40 -4.90
C ALA A 259 11.19 0.10 -6.35
N ILE A 260 11.27 1.12 -7.22
CA ILE A 260 11.71 0.94 -8.61
C ILE A 260 13.11 0.34 -8.66
N ARG A 261 14.04 0.83 -7.83
CA ARG A 261 15.38 0.26 -7.76
C ARG A 261 15.34 -1.21 -7.35
N ALA A 262 14.54 -1.56 -6.35
CA ALA A 262 14.39 -2.95 -5.90
C ALA A 262 13.84 -3.85 -7.02
N MET A 263 12.84 -3.37 -7.77
CA MET A 263 12.27 -4.07 -8.93
C MET A 263 13.29 -4.22 -10.06
N GLU A 264 14.03 -3.16 -10.41
CA GLU A 264 15.08 -3.19 -11.44
C GLU A 264 16.23 -4.14 -11.06
N THR A 265 16.62 -4.17 -9.78
CA THR A 265 17.64 -5.10 -9.28
C THR A 265 17.16 -6.55 -9.29
N TRP A 266 15.85 -6.77 -9.16
CA TRP A 266 15.24 -8.10 -9.24
C TRP A 266 15.15 -8.59 -10.68
N ASN A 267 14.44 -7.83 -11.51
CA ASN A 267 14.27 -8.12 -12.93
C ASN A 267 13.95 -6.81 -13.69
N PRO A 268 14.91 -6.27 -14.46
CA PRO A 268 14.71 -5.02 -15.20
C PRO A 268 13.69 -5.17 -16.32
N ASP A 269 13.65 -6.32 -17.00
CA ASP A 269 12.72 -6.56 -18.12
C ASP A 269 11.28 -6.66 -17.64
N LEU A 270 11.05 -7.36 -16.51
CA LEU A 270 9.73 -7.43 -15.88
C LEU A 270 9.27 -6.05 -15.40
N THR A 271 10.17 -5.28 -14.77
CA THR A 271 9.88 -3.91 -14.32
C THR A 271 9.44 -3.04 -15.48
N TRP A 272 10.20 -3.08 -16.58
CA TRP A 272 9.87 -2.37 -17.80
C TRP A 272 8.51 -2.81 -18.36
N PHE A 273 8.27 -4.12 -18.43
CA PHE A 273 7.02 -4.69 -18.96
C PHE A 273 5.80 -4.24 -18.15
N ILE A 274 5.88 -4.28 -16.82
CA ILE A 274 4.80 -3.82 -15.94
C ILE A 274 4.49 -2.35 -16.20
N MET A 275 5.50 -1.48 -16.22
CA MET A 275 5.31 -0.03 -16.45
C MET A 275 4.78 0.26 -17.86
N ALA A 276 5.29 -0.44 -18.88
CA ALA A 276 4.82 -0.33 -20.25
C ALA A 276 3.36 -0.80 -20.41
N SER A 277 2.97 -1.89 -19.74
CA SER A 277 1.60 -2.42 -19.78
C SER A 277 0.60 -1.42 -19.19
N HIS A 278 0.98 -0.73 -18.11
CA HIS A 278 0.17 0.31 -17.49
C HIS A 278 0.09 1.59 -18.32
N ARG A 279 1.10 1.86 -19.16
CA ARG A 279 1.09 2.97 -20.13
C ARG A 279 0.17 2.69 -21.32
N ALA A 280 0.17 1.44 -21.81
CA ALA A 280 -0.60 1.03 -22.97
C ALA A 280 -2.10 0.90 -22.69
N LYS A 281 -2.53 0.77 -21.42
CA LYS A 281 -3.95 0.80 -21.00
C LYS A 281 -4.41 2.26 -20.90
N PRO A 282 -5.07 2.84 -21.93
CA PRO A 282 -5.53 4.22 -21.86
C PRO A 282 -6.73 4.27 -20.89
N SER A 283 -6.90 5.42 -20.25
CA SER A 283 -7.89 5.75 -19.21
C SER A 283 -9.38 5.47 -19.52
N ALA A 284 -9.72 4.87 -20.66
CA ALA A 284 -11.07 4.43 -21.02
C ALA A 284 -11.48 3.08 -20.41
N SER A 285 -10.51 2.27 -19.94
CA SER A 285 -10.78 1.00 -19.24
C SER A 285 -10.69 1.11 -17.71
N ARG A 286 -10.73 2.33 -17.16
CA ARG A 286 -10.84 2.55 -15.70
C ARG A 286 -12.27 2.32 -15.17
N VAL A 287 -13.20 1.97 -16.05
CA VAL A 287 -14.53 1.46 -15.69
C VAL A 287 -14.66 0.06 -16.28
N SER A 288 -15.00 -0.89 -15.41
CA SER A 288 -15.30 -2.29 -15.71
C SER A 288 -14.12 -3.25 -15.79
N GLU A 289 -13.50 -3.52 -14.64
CA GLU A 289 -13.45 -4.92 -14.20
C GLU A 289 -14.75 -5.18 -13.41
N MET A 290 -15.90 -5.18 -14.09
CA MET A 290 -17.05 -5.93 -13.58
C MET A 290 -16.77 -7.39 -13.88
N ILE A 291 -16.44 -8.08 -12.80
CA ILE A 291 -16.64 -9.51 -12.62
C ILE A 291 -18.07 -9.81 -13.07
N ASP A 292 -18.25 -10.41 -14.24
CA ASP A 292 -19.54 -10.98 -14.61
C ASP A 292 -19.54 -12.44 -14.17
N VAL A 293 -20.11 -12.65 -12.99
CA VAL A 293 -20.71 -13.93 -12.63
C VAL A 293 -22.01 -14.01 -13.42
N ILE A 294 -22.12 -14.97 -14.35
CA ILE A 294 -23.44 -15.47 -14.74
C ILE A 294 -23.62 -16.84 -14.06
N GLU A 295 -24.71 -17.57 -14.29
CA GLU A 295 -24.89 -18.92 -13.77
C GLU A 295 -25.25 -20.02 -14.79
N VAL A 296 -24.45 -21.10 -14.97
CA VAL A 296 -24.81 -22.34 -15.72
C VAL A 296 -23.94 -23.58 -15.30
N PHE A 297 -24.25 -24.48 -14.35
CA PHE A 297 -25.45 -25.25 -13.97
C PHE A 297 -26.34 -24.56 -12.93
N GLY A 298 -26.39 -23.23 -13.01
CA GLY A 298 -26.48 -22.40 -11.82
C GLY A 298 -25.14 -21.78 -11.37
N GLU A 299 -24.04 -21.72 -12.16
CA GLU A 299 -22.89 -20.74 -12.04
C GLU A 299 -21.99 -20.72 -13.33
N SER A 300 -21.57 -19.56 -13.91
CA SER A 300 -21.24 -19.31 -15.36
C SER A 300 -19.76 -19.34 -15.71
N LEU A 301 -19.53 -19.65 -17.00
CA LEU A 301 -18.25 -19.57 -17.69
C LEU A 301 -18.28 -18.46 -18.75
N GLN A 302 -17.35 -17.50 -18.64
CA GLN A 302 -17.09 -16.47 -19.67
C GLN A 302 -15.98 -16.92 -20.63
N TYR A 303 -16.22 -16.81 -21.93
CA TYR A 303 -15.18 -16.86 -22.97
C TYR A 303 -15.02 -15.47 -23.61
N ALA A 304 -13.78 -15.05 -23.82
CA ALA A 304 -13.44 -13.80 -24.48
C ALA A 304 -13.64 -13.90 -26.01
N VAL A 305 -14.47 -13.02 -26.58
CA VAL A 305 -14.50 -12.77 -28.02
C VAL A 305 -13.38 -11.79 -28.36
N VAL A 306 -12.39 -12.26 -29.11
CA VAL A 306 -11.33 -11.44 -29.69
C VAL A 306 -11.88 -10.80 -30.97
N ALA A 307 -11.97 -9.47 -31.02
CA ALA A 307 -12.11 -8.72 -32.26
C ALA A 307 -10.72 -8.19 -32.66
N PHE A 308 -10.35 -8.41 -33.92
CA PHE A 308 -9.05 -8.10 -34.53
C PHE A 308 -8.73 -6.60 -34.57
#